data_AF-A0A8T2TMD5-F1
#
_entry.id   AF-A0A8T2TMD5-F1
#
_cell.length_a   1.000
_cell.length_b   1.000
_cell.length_c   1.000
_cell.angle_alpha   90.00
_cell.angle_beta   90.00
_cell.angle_gamma   90.00
#
_symmetry.space_group_name_H-M   'P 1'
#
loop_
_entity.id
_entity.type
_entity.pdbx_description
1 polymer ?
#
loop_
_entity_poly.entity_id
_entity_poly.type
_entity_poly.pdbx_seq_one_letter_code
_entity_poly.pdbx_strand_id
1 'polypeptide(L)'
;MYPLVVHKDAAVALVKAFDSVLNTFREKEKAERPRRWDSMEFRHTEDGVFLEFFCNPNAYANFFQAKVLVTISDEKVKIVTEAQLNAVKTAVDQYVKAKV
;
A
#
# COMPACT_ATOMS: atom_id res chain seq x y z
N MET A 1 -20.15 18.69 -7.85
CA MET A 1 -20.12 17.66 -6.79
C MET A 1 -19.68 16.37 -7.46
N TYR A 2 -18.41 16.01 -7.35
CA TYR A 2 -17.86 14.80 -7.99
C TYR A 2 -18.39 13.56 -7.26
N PRO A 3 -18.69 12.46 -7.97
CA PRO A 3 -19.23 11.27 -7.34
C PRO A 3 -18.14 10.60 -6.47
N LEU A 4 -18.36 10.58 -5.16
CA LEU A 4 -17.54 9.90 -4.15
C LEU A 4 -17.31 8.39 -4.40
N VAL A 5 -17.97 7.83 -5.41
CA VAL A 5 -17.89 6.42 -5.81
C VAL A 5 -16.57 6.11 -6.53
N VAL A 6 -16.05 7.02 -7.37
CA VAL A 6 -14.83 6.78 -8.17
C VAL A 6 -13.58 6.67 -7.29
N HIS A 7 -13.52 7.44 -6.20
CA HIS A 7 -12.39 7.41 -5.25
C HIS A 7 -12.29 6.09 -4.46
N LYS A 8 -13.39 5.36 -4.30
CA LYS A 8 -13.39 4.10 -3.51
C LYS A 8 -12.81 2.92 -4.29
N ASP A 9 -12.91 2.89 -5.61
CA ASP A 9 -12.38 1.79 -6.42
C ASP A 9 -10.85 1.71 -6.33
N ALA A 10 -10.17 2.85 -6.37
CA ALA A 10 -8.73 2.94 -6.18
C ALA A 10 -8.32 2.50 -4.76
N ALA A 11 -9.09 2.89 -3.73
CA ALA A 11 -8.84 2.43 -2.36
C ALA A 11 -9.05 0.92 -2.22
N VAL A 12 -10.06 0.33 -2.86
CA VAL A 12 -10.27 -1.12 -2.89
C VAL A 12 -9.10 -1.83 -3.61
N ALA A 13 -8.60 -1.26 -4.71
CA ALA A 13 -7.42 -1.80 -5.39
C ALA A 13 -6.16 -1.73 -4.51
N LEU A 14 -5.98 -0.65 -3.75
CA LEU A 14 -4.89 -0.52 -2.78
C LEU A 14 -5.00 -1.54 -1.65
N VAL A 15 -6.20 -1.82 -1.11
CA VAL A 15 -6.41 -2.90 -0.13
C VAL A 15 -5.96 -4.25 -0.70
N LYS A 16 -6.33 -4.56 -1.95
CA LYS A 16 -5.90 -5.80 -2.61
C LYS A 16 -4.37 -5.88 -2.76
N ALA A 17 -3.72 -4.76 -3.07
CA ALA A 17 -2.26 -4.69 -3.12
C ALA A 17 -1.62 -4.98 -1.74
N PHE A 18 -2.19 -4.41 -0.66
CA PHE A 18 -1.74 -4.72 0.70
C PHE A 18 -1.98 -6.18 1.09
N ASP A 19 -3.11 -6.77 0.71
CA ASP A 19 -3.38 -8.18 0.97
C ASP A 19 -2.39 -9.08 0.22
N SER A 20 -1.99 -8.69 -0.99
CA SER A 20 -0.97 -9.40 -1.77
C SER A 20 0.38 -9.42 -1.04
N VAL A 21 0.89 -8.26 -0.60
CA VAL A 21 2.18 -8.23 0.11
C VAL A 21 2.13 -8.93 1.47
N LEU A 22 0.97 -8.89 2.15
CA LEU A 22 0.74 -9.66 3.37
C LEU A 22 0.84 -11.17 3.13
N ASN A 23 0.28 -11.66 2.03
CA ASN A 23 0.42 -13.06 1.65
C ASN A 23 1.88 -13.38 1.30
N THR A 24 2.61 -12.48 0.65
CA THR A 24 4.05 -12.62 0.43
C THR A 24 4.83 -12.78 1.73
N PHE A 25 4.52 -12.00 2.78
CA PHE A 25 5.12 -12.18 4.10
C PHE A 25 4.78 -13.53 4.73
N ARG A 26 3.52 -14.00 4.61
CA ARG A 26 3.11 -15.32 5.11
C ARG A 26 3.83 -16.47 4.40
N GLU A 27 4.02 -16.37 3.09
CA GLU A 27 4.80 -17.34 2.34
C GLU A 27 6.28 -17.28 2.72
N LYS A 28 6.81 -16.07 2.96
CA LYS A 28 8.18 -15.88 3.44
C LYS A 28 8.45 -16.56 4.76
N GLU A 29 7.51 -16.49 5.71
CA GLU A 29 7.62 -17.17 7.00
C GLU A 29 7.62 -18.70 6.87
N LYS A 30 6.97 -19.25 5.84
CA LYS A 30 6.91 -20.70 5.59
C LYS A 30 8.07 -21.23 4.74
N ALA A 31 8.86 -20.35 4.14
CA ALA A 31 9.90 -20.75 3.21
C ALA A 31 11.10 -21.35 3.96
N GLU A 32 11.40 -22.62 3.67
CA GLU A 32 12.53 -23.34 4.27
C GLU A 32 13.90 -22.88 3.72
N ARG A 33 13.90 -22.16 2.59
CA ARG A 33 15.12 -21.66 1.95
C ARG A 33 15.00 -20.18 1.59
N PRO A 34 16.07 -19.38 1.73
CA PRO A 34 16.07 -17.99 1.30
C PRO A 34 15.78 -17.87 -0.19
N ARG A 35 14.78 -17.06 -0.54
CA ARG A 35 14.49 -16.64 -1.91
C ARG A 35 14.11 -15.16 -1.92
N ARG A 36 14.20 -14.53 -3.09
CA ARG A 36 13.66 -13.18 -3.29
C ARG A 36 12.15 -13.24 -3.45
N TRP A 37 11.50 -12.23 -2.90
CA TRP A 37 10.06 -12.06 -2.90
C TRP A 37 9.69 -10.84 -3.72
N ASP A 38 8.54 -10.90 -4.39
CA ASP A 38 8.07 -9.76 -5.18
C ASP A 38 7.71 -8.59 -4.27
N SER A 39 8.07 -7.39 -4.71
CA SER A 39 7.71 -6.15 -4.02
C SER A 39 6.32 -5.71 -4.46
N MET A 40 5.59 -5.09 -3.54
CA MET A 40 4.34 -4.42 -3.86
C MET A 40 4.62 -3.03 -4.41
N GLU A 41 3.99 -2.70 -5.51
CA GLU A 41 3.93 -1.35 -6.06
C GLU A 41 2.50 -1.05 -6.48
N PHE A 42 1.93 0.01 -5.91
CA PHE A 42 0.64 0.52 -6.29
C PHE A 42 0.80 1.99 -6.68
N ARG A 43 0.29 2.36 -7.87
CA ARG A 43 0.29 3.73 -8.36
C ARG A 43 -1.12 4.13 -8.77
N HIS A 44 -1.51 5.34 -8.41
CA HIS A 44 -2.78 5.94 -8.79
C HIS A 44 -2.58 7.41 -9.11
N THR A 45 -3.36 7.94 -10.04
CA THR A 45 -3.34 9.37 -10.37
C THR A 45 -4.75 9.84 -10.58
N GLU A 46 -5.12 10.89 -9.85
CA GLU A 46 -6.46 11.46 -9.90
C GLU A 46 -6.40 12.94 -9.54
N ASP A 47 -7.16 13.77 -10.26
CA ASP A 47 -7.27 15.21 -10.04
C ASP A 47 -5.91 15.96 -9.91
N GLY A 48 -4.91 15.53 -10.70
CA GLY A 48 -3.57 16.14 -10.69
C GLY A 48 -2.68 15.69 -9.52
N VAL A 49 -3.16 14.78 -8.67
CA VAL A 49 -2.39 14.19 -7.56
C VAL A 49 -1.98 12.77 -7.93
N PHE A 50 -0.68 12.50 -7.87
CA PHE A 50 -0.09 11.18 -7.98
C PHE A 50 0.14 10.59 -6.59
N LEU A 51 -0.27 9.33 -6.41
CA LEU A 51 -0.06 8.52 -5.23
C LEU A 51 0.68 7.24 -5.60
N GLU A 52 1.72 6.91 -4.85
CA GLU A 52 2.42 5.63 -4.96
C GLU A 52 2.68 5.04 -3.58
N PHE A 53 2.49 3.73 -3.47
CA PHE A 53 2.79 2.92 -2.31
C PHE A 53 3.72 1.79 -2.74
N PHE A 54 4.91 1.75 -2.15
CA PHE A 54 5.91 0.71 -2.41
C PHE A 54 6.27 -0.02 -1.13
N CYS A 55 6.29 -1.35 -1.17
CA CYS A 55 6.76 -2.18 -0.06
C CYS A 55 7.62 -3.34 -0.55
N ASN A 56 8.86 -3.41 -0.05
CA ASN A 56 9.79 -4.49 -0.34
C ASN A 56 9.84 -5.50 0.83
N PRO A 57 9.18 -6.67 0.74
CA PRO A 57 9.17 -7.66 1.81
C PRO A 57 10.55 -8.29 2.06
N ASN A 58 11.51 -8.14 1.14
CA ASN A 58 12.88 -8.62 1.34
C ASN A 58 13.64 -7.77 2.38
N ALA A 59 13.25 -6.51 2.58
CA ALA A 59 13.94 -5.58 3.49
C ALA A 59 13.58 -5.78 4.98
N TYR A 60 12.56 -6.59 5.28
CA TYR A 60 12.02 -6.74 6.64
C TYR A 60 11.94 -8.20 7.05
N ALA A 61 12.23 -8.52 8.31
CA ALA A 61 12.16 -9.91 8.79
C ALA A 61 10.72 -10.45 8.78
N ASN A 62 9.75 -9.62 9.17
CA ASN A 62 8.33 -9.95 9.20
C ASN A 62 7.46 -8.72 8.86
N PHE A 63 6.16 -8.95 8.68
CA PHE A 63 5.19 -7.92 8.33
C PHE A 63 5.04 -6.82 9.40
N PHE A 64 5.18 -7.14 10.69
CA PHE A 64 4.98 -6.17 11.77
C PHE A 64 6.05 -5.08 11.82
N GLN A 65 7.23 -5.35 11.26
CA GLN A 65 8.33 -4.40 11.14
C GLN A 65 8.34 -3.67 9.79
N ALA A 66 7.48 -4.07 8.86
CA ALA A 66 7.51 -3.59 7.49
C ALA A 66 6.99 -2.15 7.40
N LYS A 67 7.73 -1.34 6.64
CA LYS A 67 7.27 -0.02 6.23
C LYS A 67 6.88 0.00 4.76
N VAL A 68 5.96 0.89 4.45
CA VAL A 68 5.58 1.28 3.09
C VAL A 68 6.19 2.64 2.82
N LEU A 69 6.87 2.77 1.68
CA LEU A 69 7.27 4.04 1.13
C LEU A 69 6.06 4.64 0.42
N VAL A 70 5.62 5.80 0.88
CA VAL A 70 4.48 6.53 0.32
C VAL A 70 4.99 7.76 -0.39
N THR A 71 4.70 7.87 -1.68
CA THR A 71 4.97 9.05 -2.49
C THR A 71 3.64 9.73 -2.79
N ILE A 72 3.56 11.03 -2.50
CA ILE A 72 2.46 11.91 -2.87
C ILE A 72 3.07 13.06 -3.66
N SER A 73 2.58 13.32 -4.86
CA SER A 73 3.07 14.45 -5.64
C SER A 73 2.00 15.11 -6.49
N ASP A 74 2.12 16.41 -6.65
CA ASP A 74 1.39 17.20 -7.64
C ASP A 74 2.39 17.99 -8.52
N GLU A 75 1.91 19.02 -9.20
CA GLU A 75 2.71 19.90 -10.07
C GLU A 75 3.73 20.79 -9.32
N LYS A 76 3.63 20.96 -8.00
CA LYS A 76 4.44 21.89 -7.20
C LYS A 76 5.26 21.21 -6.11
N VAL A 77 4.74 20.13 -5.52
CA VAL A 77 5.32 19.48 -4.36
C VAL A 77 5.35 17.96 -4.53
N LYS A 78 6.44 17.36 -4.05
CA LYS A 78 6.58 15.92 -3.89
C LYS A 78 6.99 15.61 -2.45
N ILE A 79 6.19 14.78 -1.80
CA ILE A 79 6.43 14.26 -0.47
C ILE A 79 6.69 12.77 -0.60
N VAL A 80 7.79 12.32 0.02
CA VAL A 80 8.11 10.90 0.16
C VAL A 80 8.30 10.63 1.65
N THR A 81 7.57 9.66 2.17
CA THR A 81 7.62 9.31 3.59
C THR A 81 7.49 7.80 3.79
N GLU A 82 7.94 7.32 4.93
CA GLU A 82 7.73 5.94 5.33
C GLU A 82 6.63 5.86 6.39
N ALA A 83 5.76 4.88 6.27
CA ALA A 83 4.74 4.59 7.28
C ALA A 83 4.68 3.09 7.58
N GLN A 84 4.25 2.73 8.79
CA GLN A 84 4.09 1.33 9.18
C GLN A 84 3.01 0.67 8.32
N LEU A 85 3.34 -0.47 7.68
CA LEU A 85 2.47 -1.14 6.71
C LEU A 85 1.12 -1.53 7.33
N ASN A 86 1.14 -2.04 8.57
CA ASN A 86 -0.09 -2.39 9.29
C ASN A 86 -1.01 -1.17 9.52
N ALA A 87 -0.44 -0.04 9.95
CA ALA A 87 -1.16 1.19 10.23
C ALA A 87 -1.79 1.76 8.96
N VAL A 88 -1.04 1.80 7.86
CA VAL A 88 -1.55 2.27 6.57
C VAL A 88 -2.67 1.37 6.08
N LYS A 89 -2.48 0.04 6.09
CA LYS A 89 -3.54 -0.90 5.67
C LYS A 89 -4.80 -0.72 6.51
N THR A 90 -4.68 -0.64 7.84
CA THR A 90 -5.83 -0.43 8.72
C THR A 90 -6.57 0.87 8.39
N ALA A 91 -5.85 1.97 8.14
CA ALA A 91 -6.46 3.23 7.77
C ALA A 91 -7.24 3.13 6.44
N VAL A 92 -6.66 2.48 5.43
CA VAL A 92 -7.33 2.28 4.13
C VAL A 92 -8.53 1.33 4.24
N ASP A 93 -8.41 0.24 5.00
CA ASP A 93 -9.51 -0.68 5.27
C ASP A 93 -10.70 0.04 5.93
N GLN A 94 -10.43 0.95 6.88
CA GLN A 94 -11.45 1.76 7.55
C GLN A 94 -12.11 2.73 6.56
N TYR A 95 -11.33 3.41 5.72
CA TYR A 95 -11.85 4.30 4.69
C TYR A 95 -12.80 3.58 3.72
N VAL A 96 -12.43 2.38 3.25
CA VAL A 96 -13.27 1.59 2.34
C VAL A 96 -14.58 1.15 3.01
N LYS A 97 -14.54 0.76 4.28
CA LYS A 97 -15.70 0.26 5.04
C LYS A 97 -16.66 1.36 5.50
N ALA A 98 -16.18 2.59 5.65
CA ALA A 98 -17.03 3.71 6.07
C ALA A 98 -18.19 3.90 5.07
N LYS A 99 -19.43 3.78 5.55
CA LYS A 99 -20.62 4.15 4.78
C LYS A 99 -20.64 5.68 4.67
N VAL A 100 -20.73 6.17 3.44
CA VAL A 100 -21.03 7.58 3.13
C VAL A 100 -22.55 7.69 3.06
#